data_AF-A0A3B9MJI8-F1
#
_entry.id   AF-A0A3B9MJI8-F1
#
_cell.length_a   1.000
_cell.length_b   1.000
_cell.length_c   1.000
_cell.angle_alpha   90.00
_cell.angle_beta   90.00
_cell.angle_gamma   90.00
#
_symmetry.space_group_name_H-M   'P 1'
#
loop_
_entity.id
_entity.type
_entity.pdbx_description
1 polymer ?
#
loop_
_entity_poly.entity_id
_entity_poly.type
_entity_poly.pdbx_seq_one_letter_code
_entity_poly.pdbx_strand_id
1 'polypeptide(L)'
;MFRKSPFIIFCLLLLQISGAAQQPAAKVAYETLLERVMKQDPTVDFKELRLAYTETKQYSPYGGDSETRKAMFVALNAEQYDKTLELSEKILASNYLDINAHFGVFAANRKLGHAEKANYHKYVFQSMRKSISDSGDGKTMETAFVVISTDEEYALFNFMGLRPTGQSLIESEGHHYDKMTALDPRTDQTNTFYFNIDKPFNWLGNSLKH
;
A
#
# COMPACT_ATOMS: atom_id res chain seq x y z
N MET A 1 -52.40 -16.96 -59.16
CA MET A 1 -51.46 -17.45 -58.12
C MET A 1 -50.09 -16.84 -58.40
N PHE A 2 -49.34 -16.45 -57.36
CA PHE A 2 -47.98 -15.85 -57.36
C PHE A 2 -47.83 -14.31 -57.29
N ARG A 3 -48.05 -13.84 -56.05
CA ARG A 3 -47.28 -12.91 -55.19
C ARG A 3 -46.37 -11.85 -55.85
N LYS A 4 -46.70 -10.59 -55.54
CA LYS A 4 -45.82 -9.41 -55.59
C LYS A 4 -44.79 -9.49 -54.44
N SER A 5 -43.50 -9.35 -54.72
CA SER A 5 -42.44 -9.16 -53.72
C SER A 5 -42.26 -7.67 -53.40
N PRO A 6 -42.17 -7.26 -52.13
CA PRO A 6 -41.79 -5.89 -51.78
C PRO A 6 -40.26 -5.76 -51.72
N PHE A 7 -39.75 -4.70 -52.32
CA PHE A 7 -38.37 -4.22 -52.15
C PHE A 7 -38.19 -3.76 -50.69
N ILE A 8 -37.33 -4.44 -49.93
CA ILE A 8 -36.86 -4.00 -48.62
C ILE A 8 -35.59 -3.19 -48.83
N ILE A 9 -35.66 -1.88 -48.56
CA ILE A 9 -34.52 -0.98 -48.55
C ILE A 9 -33.77 -1.20 -47.24
N PHE A 10 -32.55 -1.72 -47.32
CA PHE A 10 -31.67 -1.93 -46.16
C PHE A 10 -30.83 -0.66 -45.94
N CYS A 11 -31.28 0.23 -45.05
CA CYS A 11 -30.48 1.37 -44.59
C CYS A 11 -29.41 0.88 -43.61
N LEU A 12 -28.19 0.70 -44.09
CA LEU A 12 -26.98 0.51 -43.27
C LEU A 12 -26.60 1.84 -42.62
N LEU A 13 -27.04 2.05 -41.38
CA LEU A 13 -26.51 3.06 -40.47
C LEU A 13 -25.16 2.57 -39.93
N LEU A 14 -24.07 3.07 -40.51
CA LEU A 14 -22.73 2.91 -39.95
C LEU A 14 -22.61 3.82 -38.71
N LEU A 15 -22.85 3.27 -37.53
CA LEU A 15 -22.41 3.88 -36.27
C LEU A 15 -20.88 3.84 -36.24
N GLN A 16 -20.23 4.97 -36.48
CA GLN A 16 -18.82 5.13 -36.17
C GLN A 16 -18.67 5.22 -34.64
N ILE A 17 -18.28 4.12 -34.02
CA ILE A 17 -17.82 4.11 -32.64
C ILE A 17 -16.39 4.64 -32.66
N SER A 18 -16.24 5.93 -32.40
CA SER A 18 -14.95 6.55 -32.14
C SER A 18 -14.40 6.01 -30.82
N GLY A 19 -13.66 4.90 -30.88
CA GLY A 19 -12.84 4.41 -29.78
C GLY A 19 -11.64 5.31 -29.58
N ALA A 20 -11.85 6.52 -29.03
CA ALA A 20 -10.74 7.30 -28.50
C ALA A 20 -10.23 6.56 -27.26
N ALA A 21 -9.10 5.87 -27.39
CA ALA A 21 -8.36 5.37 -26.25
C ALA A 21 -8.11 6.58 -25.33
N GLN A 22 -8.76 6.62 -24.17
CA GLN A 22 -8.48 7.62 -23.16
C GLN A 22 -7.00 7.50 -22.81
N GLN A 23 -6.25 8.53 -23.17
CA GLN A 23 -4.85 8.66 -22.76
C GLN A 23 -4.83 8.52 -21.23
N PRO A 24 -3.95 7.68 -20.66
CA PRO A 24 -3.92 7.49 -19.21
C PRO A 24 -3.76 8.86 -18.56
N ALA A 25 -4.56 9.13 -17.53
CA ALA A 25 -4.50 10.39 -16.81
C ALA A 25 -3.05 10.66 -16.38
N ALA A 26 -2.62 11.91 -16.49
CA ALA A 26 -1.27 12.29 -16.09
C ALA A 26 -1.07 11.93 -14.61
N LYS A 27 0.06 11.27 -14.30
CA LYS A 27 0.38 10.85 -12.94
C LYS A 27 0.49 12.08 -12.04
N VAL A 28 -0.21 12.07 -10.90
CA VAL A 28 -0.10 13.15 -9.92
C VAL A 28 1.19 12.99 -9.11
N ALA A 29 1.91 14.10 -8.89
CA ALA A 29 3.14 14.09 -8.10
C ALA A 29 2.86 13.71 -6.63
N TYR A 30 3.85 13.06 -6.00
CA TYR A 30 3.77 12.61 -4.60
C TYR A 30 3.44 13.77 -3.66
N GLU A 31 4.11 14.91 -3.82
CA GLU A 31 3.97 16.08 -2.95
C GLU A 31 2.55 16.65 -3.03
N THR A 32 1.94 16.64 -4.22
CA THR A 32 0.56 17.09 -4.41
C THR A 32 -0.44 16.13 -3.74
N LEU A 33 -0.25 14.82 -3.87
CA LEU A 33 -1.09 13.83 -3.20
C LEU A 33 -0.94 13.92 -1.68
N LEU A 34 0.30 14.07 -1.19
CA LEU A 34 0.60 14.23 0.23
C LEU A 34 -0.04 15.49 0.81
N GLU A 35 0.07 16.63 0.13
CA GLU A 35 -0.57 17.87 0.56
C GLU A 35 -2.10 17.71 0.70
N ARG A 36 -2.73 16.99 -0.24
CA ARG A 36 -4.16 16.67 -0.17
C ARG A 36 -4.50 15.77 1.02
N VAL A 37 -3.68 14.76 1.31
CA VAL A 37 -3.83 13.93 2.53
C VAL A 37 -3.73 14.78 3.79
N MET A 38 -2.74 15.68 3.86
CA MET A 38 -2.57 16.59 5.01
C MET A 38 -3.73 17.56 5.19
N LYS A 39 -4.42 17.91 4.10
CA LYS A 39 -5.67 18.67 4.11
C LYS A 39 -6.92 17.81 4.32
N GLN A 40 -6.76 16.51 4.60
CA GLN A 40 -7.83 15.55 4.85
C GLN A 40 -8.81 15.41 3.67
N ASP A 41 -8.33 15.55 2.43
CA ASP A 41 -9.13 15.29 1.24
C ASP A 41 -9.50 13.79 1.17
N PRO A 42 -10.78 13.41 1.32
CA PRO A 42 -11.19 12.02 1.38
C PRO A 42 -11.11 11.32 0.01
N THR A 43 -10.85 12.06 -1.07
CA THR A 43 -10.82 11.54 -2.45
C THR A 43 -9.42 11.10 -2.89
N VAL A 44 -8.41 11.22 -2.03
CA VAL A 44 -7.05 10.77 -2.35
C VAL A 44 -7.00 9.25 -2.47
N ASP A 45 -6.50 8.77 -3.60
CA ASP A 45 -6.16 7.36 -3.77
C ASP A 45 -4.80 7.06 -3.12
N PHE A 46 -4.83 6.27 -2.05
CA PHE A 46 -3.63 5.86 -1.32
C PHE A 46 -2.75 4.90 -2.10
N LYS A 47 -3.29 4.18 -3.09
CA LYS A 47 -2.48 3.40 -4.05
C LYS A 47 -1.66 4.35 -4.91
N GLU A 48 -2.28 5.39 -5.46
CA GLU A 48 -1.58 6.41 -6.25
C GLU A 48 -0.50 7.11 -5.42
N LEU A 49 -0.82 7.51 -4.18
CA LEU A 49 0.14 8.12 -3.25
C LEU A 49 1.37 7.24 -3.01
N ARG A 50 1.15 5.97 -2.66
CA ARG A 50 2.24 5.00 -2.41
C ARG A 50 3.10 4.79 -3.65
N LEU A 51 2.49 4.62 -4.81
CA LEU A 51 3.23 4.43 -6.07
C LEU A 51 3.94 5.71 -6.54
N ALA A 52 3.39 6.89 -6.27
CA ALA A 52 4.05 8.17 -6.50
C ALA A 52 5.30 8.31 -5.62
N TYR A 53 5.23 7.91 -4.34
CA TYR A 53 6.38 7.94 -3.44
C TYR A 53 7.57 7.13 -3.97
N THR A 54 7.34 5.98 -4.62
CA THR A 54 8.42 5.14 -5.19
C THR A 54 9.26 5.80 -6.28
N GLU A 55 8.79 6.91 -6.84
CA GLU A 55 9.49 7.68 -7.87
C GLU A 55 10.21 8.91 -7.32
N THR A 56 10.12 9.14 -6.02
CA THR A 56 10.80 10.25 -5.35
C THR A 56 12.25 9.90 -5.03
N LYS A 57 13.10 10.91 -4.83
CA LYS A 57 14.49 10.69 -4.39
C LYS A 57 14.58 10.23 -2.94
N GLN A 58 13.52 10.45 -2.17
CA GLN A 58 13.39 10.11 -0.76
C GLN A 58 12.99 8.64 -0.56
N TYR A 59 12.56 7.96 -1.63
CA TYR A 59 12.15 6.57 -1.56
C TYR A 59 13.28 5.68 -1.04
N SER A 60 13.01 5.03 0.09
CA SER A 60 13.93 4.13 0.79
C SER A 60 13.17 2.87 1.24
N PRO A 61 13.08 1.83 0.38
CA PRO A 61 12.29 0.63 0.67
C PRO A 61 12.87 -0.28 1.75
N TYR A 62 14.18 -0.15 2.02
CA TYR A 62 14.93 -0.97 2.98
C TYR A 62 15.59 -0.17 4.12
N GLY A 63 15.50 1.16 4.10
CA GLY A 63 16.26 2.06 4.99
C GLY A 63 15.42 2.79 6.04
N GLY A 64 14.31 2.22 6.49
CA GLY A 64 13.51 2.79 7.58
C GLY A 64 14.25 2.77 8.92
N ASP A 65 13.89 3.68 9.84
CA ASP A 65 14.49 3.77 11.20
C ASP A 65 13.93 2.66 12.11
N SER A 66 14.40 1.42 11.88
CA SER A 66 13.91 0.21 12.55
C SER A 66 14.09 0.25 14.08
N GLU A 67 15.18 0.84 14.56
CA GLU A 67 15.45 0.98 15.99
C GLU A 67 14.49 1.96 16.65
N THR A 68 14.23 3.12 16.03
CA THR A 68 13.24 4.07 16.54
C THR A 68 11.84 3.45 16.50
N ARG A 69 11.50 2.69 15.46
CA ARG A 69 10.21 1.99 15.36
C ARG A 69 10.05 0.91 16.41
N LYS A 70 11.10 0.14 16.71
CA LYS A 70 11.12 -0.82 17.82
C LYS A 70 10.93 -0.10 19.16
N ALA A 71 11.67 0.97 19.40
CA ALA A 71 11.55 1.78 20.62
C ALA A 71 10.13 2.39 20.75
N MET A 72 9.52 2.82 19.65
CA MET A 72 8.16 3.34 19.60
C MET A 72 7.15 2.29 20.07
N PHE A 73 7.23 1.06 19.56
CA PHE A 73 6.35 -0.02 20.00
C PHE A 73 6.59 -0.44 21.45
N VAL A 74 7.84 -0.42 21.92
CA VAL A 74 8.17 -0.65 23.35
C VAL A 74 7.52 0.43 24.22
N ALA A 75 7.66 1.70 23.86
CA ALA A 75 7.04 2.82 24.57
C ALA A 75 5.51 2.70 24.59
N LEU A 76 4.89 2.36 23.45
CA LEU A 76 3.44 2.18 23.35
C LEU A 76 2.95 1.05 24.25
N ASN A 77 3.64 -0.09 24.27
CA ASN A 77 3.30 -1.23 25.14
C ASN A 77 3.50 -0.93 26.63
N ALA A 78 4.45 -0.04 26.96
CA ALA A 78 4.69 0.44 28.31
C ALA A 78 3.78 1.63 28.71
N GLU A 79 2.79 1.97 27.88
CA GLU A 79 1.87 3.11 28.07
C GLU A 79 2.57 4.48 28.17
N GLN A 80 3.79 4.60 27.63
CA GLN A 80 4.54 5.85 27.53
C GLN A 80 4.10 6.61 26.29
N TYR A 81 2.89 7.17 26.34
CA TYR A 81 2.23 7.75 25.16
C TYR A 81 2.97 8.97 24.61
N ASP A 82 3.48 9.87 25.45
CA ASP A 82 4.27 11.02 24.98
C ASP A 82 5.55 10.59 24.27
N LYS A 83 6.23 9.57 24.79
CA LYS A 83 7.42 9.00 24.14
C LYS A 83 7.08 8.31 22.83
N THR A 84 5.92 7.65 22.77
CA THR A 84 5.40 7.06 21.53
C THR A 84 5.22 8.15 20.47
N LEU A 85 4.59 9.28 20.83
CA LEU A 85 4.40 10.40 19.92
C LEU A 85 5.73 10.97 19.41
N GLU A 86 6.68 11.24 20.30
CA GLU A 86 8.02 11.74 19.94
C GLU A 86 8.71 10.82 18.91
N LEU A 87 8.72 9.51 19.16
CA LEU A 87 9.38 8.55 18.29
C LEU A 87 8.63 8.38 16.96
N SER A 88 7.30 8.35 16.98
CA SER A 88 6.49 8.28 15.77
C SER A 88 6.68 9.52 14.90
N GLU A 89 6.65 10.73 15.47
CA GLU A 89 6.83 11.99 14.74
C GLU A 89 8.22 12.07 14.10
N LYS A 90 9.26 11.59 14.79
CA LYS A 90 10.61 11.46 14.21
C LYS A 90 10.61 10.58 12.96
N ILE A 91 9.92 9.43 12.99
CA ILE A 91 9.84 8.53 11.83
C ILE A 91 9.06 9.21 10.69
N LEU A 92 7.91 9.81 11.00
CA LEU A 92 7.05 10.47 9.99
C LEU A 92 7.72 11.69 9.34
N ALA A 93 8.61 12.39 10.05
CA ALA A 93 9.41 13.46 9.48
C ALA A 93 10.38 12.97 8.40
N SER A 94 10.86 11.73 8.49
CA SER A 94 11.75 11.12 7.49
C SER A 94 10.98 10.37 6.40
N ASN A 95 9.92 9.67 6.77
CA ASN A 95 9.08 8.90 5.86
C ASN A 95 7.63 8.99 6.30
N TYR A 96 6.89 9.89 5.65
CA TYR A 96 5.49 10.11 5.96
C TYR A 96 4.62 8.87 5.69
N LEU A 97 5.03 7.96 4.80
CA LEU A 97 4.28 6.74 4.51
C LEU A 97 4.61 5.58 5.46
N ASP A 98 5.32 5.80 6.57
CA ASP A 98 5.51 4.77 7.58
C ASP A 98 4.18 4.45 8.30
N ILE A 99 3.59 3.33 7.90
CA ILE A 99 2.30 2.84 8.41
C ILE A 99 2.32 2.53 9.91
N ASN A 100 3.47 2.09 10.45
CA ASN A 100 3.61 1.76 11.87
C ASN A 100 3.68 3.04 12.72
N ALA A 101 4.37 4.08 12.23
CA ALA A 101 4.43 5.36 12.90
C ALA A 101 3.06 6.04 12.93
N HIS A 102 2.29 6.01 11.83
CA HIS A 102 0.91 6.47 11.84
C HIS A 102 0.03 5.70 12.85
N PHE A 103 0.20 4.38 12.96
CA PHE A 103 -0.46 3.59 13.99
C PHE A 103 -0.06 4.01 15.41
N GLY A 104 1.23 4.26 15.66
CA GLY A 104 1.74 4.75 16.94
C GLY A 104 1.11 6.09 17.35
N VAL A 105 1.09 7.07 16.44
CA VAL A 105 0.44 8.37 16.69
C VAL A 105 -1.05 8.22 16.97
N PHE A 106 -1.75 7.38 16.20
CA PHE A 106 -3.15 7.07 16.44
C PHE A 106 -3.38 6.49 17.83
N ALA A 107 -2.65 5.43 18.19
CA ALA A 107 -2.83 4.71 19.44
C ALA A 107 -2.55 5.59 20.65
N ALA A 108 -1.45 6.35 20.62
CA ALA A 108 -1.08 7.26 21.70
C ALA A 108 -2.07 8.43 21.86
N ASN A 109 -2.43 9.12 20.77
CA ASN A 109 -3.41 10.22 20.84
C ASN A 109 -4.79 9.75 21.31
N ARG A 110 -5.22 8.54 20.93
CA ARG A 110 -6.47 7.95 21.43
C ARG A 110 -6.44 7.77 22.94
N LYS A 111 -5.31 7.33 23.49
CA LYS A 111 -5.12 7.11 24.94
C LYS A 111 -5.03 8.43 25.72
N LEU A 112 -4.46 9.46 25.12
CA LEU A 112 -4.37 10.82 25.68
C LEU A 112 -5.67 11.64 25.53
N GLY A 113 -6.69 11.12 24.84
CA GLY A 113 -7.96 11.83 24.62
C GLY A 113 -7.93 12.87 23.49
N HIS A 114 -6.86 12.91 22.69
CA HIS A 114 -6.73 13.80 21.53
C HIS A 114 -7.45 13.23 20.30
N ALA A 115 -8.79 13.24 20.33
CA ALA A 115 -9.63 12.54 19.37
C ALA A 115 -9.41 12.97 17.90
N GLU A 116 -9.24 14.26 17.63
CA GLU A 116 -9.03 14.76 16.26
C GLU A 116 -7.73 14.22 15.65
N LYS A 117 -6.61 14.35 16.37
CA LYS A 117 -5.31 13.80 15.96
C LYS A 117 -5.38 12.29 15.78
N ALA A 118 -6.03 11.59 16.71
CA ALA A 118 -6.20 10.14 16.63
C ALA A 118 -6.98 9.74 15.36
N ASN A 119 -8.08 10.42 15.06
CA ASN A 119 -8.92 10.12 13.88
C ASN A 119 -8.18 10.37 12.58
N TYR A 120 -7.41 11.46 12.49
CA TYR A 120 -6.59 11.75 11.32
C TYR A 120 -5.56 10.64 11.05
N HIS A 121 -4.74 10.29 12.04
CA HIS A 121 -3.72 9.26 11.86
C HIS A 121 -4.33 7.88 11.63
N LYS A 122 -5.50 7.59 12.24
CA LYS A 122 -6.27 6.37 11.96
C LYS A 122 -6.71 6.33 10.49
N TYR A 123 -7.23 7.42 9.94
CA TYR A 123 -7.63 7.50 8.54
C TYR A 123 -6.46 7.20 7.59
N VAL A 124 -5.31 7.86 7.80
CA VAL A 124 -4.11 7.67 6.98
C VAL A 124 -3.60 6.23 7.06
N PHE A 125 -3.44 5.72 8.28
CA PHE A 125 -3.06 4.33 8.56
C PHE A 125 -4.00 3.31 7.89
N GLN A 126 -5.32 3.47 8.06
CA GLN A 126 -6.30 2.54 7.53
C GLN A 126 -6.35 2.58 6.00
N SER A 127 -6.15 3.75 5.40
CA SER A 127 -6.16 3.92 3.95
C SER A 127 -4.92 3.32 3.29
N MET A 128 -3.73 3.48 3.90
CA MET A 128 -2.52 2.77 3.45
C MET A 128 -2.71 1.25 3.56
N ARG A 129 -3.15 0.75 4.71
CA ARG A 129 -3.44 -0.69 4.89
C ARG A 129 -4.42 -1.20 3.84
N LYS A 130 -5.51 -0.46 3.60
CA LYS A 130 -6.53 -0.82 2.62
C LYS A 130 -5.94 -0.91 1.21
N SER A 131 -5.12 0.08 0.82
CA SER A 131 -4.47 0.08 -0.50
C SER A 131 -3.55 -1.12 -0.73
N ILE A 132 -2.93 -1.67 0.32
CA ILE A 132 -2.17 -2.92 0.25
C ILE A 132 -3.13 -4.08 0.05
N SER A 133 -4.14 -4.22 0.93
CA SER A 133 -5.07 -5.35 0.88
C SER A 133 -6.01 -5.37 -0.34
N ASP A 134 -6.23 -4.22 -0.99
CA ASP A 134 -7.02 -4.13 -2.22
C ASP A 134 -6.26 -4.63 -3.45
N SER A 135 -4.93 -4.78 -3.35
CA SER A 135 -4.10 -5.24 -4.48
C SER A 135 -4.20 -6.75 -4.74
N GLY A 136 -4.58 -7.53 -3.72
CA GLY A 136 -4.64 -8.98 -3.78
C GLY A 136 -4.89 -9.59 -2.39
N ASP A 137 -4.99 -10.92 -2.29
CA ASP A 137 -5.15 -11.63 -1.01
C ASP A 137 -3.88 -12.34 -0.53
N GLY A 138 -2.81 -12.24 -1.32
CA GLY A 138 -1.50 -12.80 -1.05
C GLY A 138 -1.41 -14.31 -1.13
N LYS A 139 -2.45 -15.05 -1.55
CA LYS A 139 -2.42 -16.53 -1.51
C LYS A 139 -1.67 -17.17 -2.67
N THR A 140 -1.57 -16.47 -3.80
CA THR A 140 -0.81 -16.89 -4.98
C THR A 140 0.03 -15.72 -5.48
N MET A 141 0.91 -15.94 -6.47
CA MET A 141 1.68 -14.86 -7.08
C MET A 141 0.77 -13.90 -7.86
N GLU A 142 -0.28 -14.41 -8.50
CA GLU A 142 -1.26 -13.64 -9.28
C GLU A 142 -2.11 -12.72 -8.39
N THR A 143 -2.33 -13.11 -7.13
CA THR A 143 -3.03 -12.31 -6.12
C THR A 143 -2.10 -11.76 -5.05
N ALA A 144 -0.79 -11.68 -5.33
CA ALA A 144 0.20 -11.19 -4.37
C ALA A 144 -0.14 -9.78 -3.87
N PHE A 145 0.14 -9.51 -2.59
CA PHE A 145 0.04 -8.14 -2.10
C PHE A 145 1.12 -7.27 -2.77
N VAL A 146 0.74 -6.12 -3.32
CA VAL A 146 1.68 -5.17 -3.89
C VAL A 146 2.18 -4.24 -2.79
N VAL A 147 3.48 -4.36 -2.49
CA VAL A 147 4.17 -3.58 -1.46
C VAL A 147 5.21 -2.65 -2.10
N ILE A 148 5.50 -1.57 -1.40
CA ILE A 148 6.53 -0.60 -1.76
C ILE A 148 7.70 -0.61 -0.78
N SER A 149 7.65 -1.38 0.30
CA SER A 149 8.76 -1.53 1.24
C SER A 149 8.62 -2.84 2.02
N THR A 150 9.74 -3.33 2.57
CA THR A 150 9.72 -4.47 3.49
C THR A 150 8.89 -4.17 4.74
N ASP A 151 8.88 -2.91 5.19
CA ASP A 151 8.08 -2.47 6.33
C ASP A 151 6.57 -2.71 6.12
N GLU A 152 6.06 -2.64 4.89
CA GLU A 152 4.65 -2.92 4.58
C GLU A 152 4.30 -4.40 4.68
N GLU A 153 5.23 -5.31 4.33
CA GLU A 153 5.04 -6.76 4.46
C GLU A 153 4.85 -7.14 5.93
N TYR A 154 5.78 -6.72 6.79
CA TYR A 154 5.72 -6.98 8.22
C TYR A 154 4.55 -6.26 8.90
N ALA A 155 4.20 -5.05 8.46
CA ALA A 155 3.02 -4.34 8.96
C ALA A 155 1.74 -5.15 8.66
N LEU A 156 1.61 -5.72 7.47
CA LEU A 156 0.45 -6.52 7.10
C LEU A 156 0.30 -7.74 8.01
N PHE A 157 1.38 -8.47 8.29
CA PHE A 157 1.37 -9.58 9.24
C PHE A 157 0.93 -9.17 10.65
N ASN A 158 1.45 -8.04 11.14
CA ASN A 158 1.04 -7.50 12.43
C ASN A 158 -0.47 -7.20 12.46
N PHE A 159 -1.04 -6.65 11.38
CA PHE A 159 -2.49 -6.38 11.31
C PHE A 159 -3.34 -7.65 11.21
N MET A 160 -2.82 -8.69 10.55
CA MET A 160 -3.48 -9.99 10.46
C MET A 160 -3.34 -10.82 11.74
N GLY A 161 -2.48 -10.38 12.67
CA GLY A 161 -2.17 -11.12 13.90
C GLY A 161 -1.32 -12.36 13.65
N LEU A 162 -0.55 -12.37 12.56
CA LEU A 162 0.28 -13.50 12.13
C LEU A 162 1.75 -13.25 12.47
N ARG A 163 2.49 -14.33 12.70
CA ARG A 163 3.92 -14.29 13.02
C ARG A 163 4.73 -14.83 11.84
N PRO A 164 5.50 -14.00 11.13
CA PRO A 164 6.38 -14.48 10.07
C PRO A 164 7.37 -15.52 10.59
N THR A 165 7.54 -16.63 9.86
CA THR A 165 8.41 -17.76 10.22
C THR A 165 9.45 -18.10 9.18
N GLY A 166 9.31 -17.58 7.96
CA GLY A 166 10.24 -17.83 6.86
C GLY A 166 9.98 -16.89 5.69
N GLN A 167 11.01 -16.68 4.88
CA GLN A 167 10.99 -15.84 3.70
C GLN A 167 11.93 -16.41 2.64
N SER A 168 11.52 -16.33 1.37
CA SER A 168 12.33 -16.66 0.21
C SER A 168 11.95 -15.78 -0.97
N LEU A 169 12.94 -15.31 -1.72
CA LEU A 169 12.76 -14.61 -2.98
C LEU A 169 12.33 -15.60 -4.09
N ILE A 170 11.34 -15.22 -4.88
CA ILE A 170 10.89 -15.92 -6.08
C ILE A 170 10.93 -14.95 -7.25
N GLU A 171 11.43 -15.43 -8.39
CA GLU A 171 11.32 -14.74 -9.68
C GLU A 171 10.38 -15.54 -10.59
N SER A 172 9.40 -14.88 -11.19
CA SER A 172 8.47 -15.51 -12.12
C SER A 172 7.93 -14.49 -13.11
N GLU A 173 7.97 -14.82 -14.40
CA GLU A 173 7.45 -13.98 -15.49
C GLU A 173 7.96 -12.53 -15.48
N GLY A 174 9.21 -12.32 -15.06
CA GLY A 174 9.84 -10.99 -14.97
C GLY A 174 9.44 -10.16 -13.75
N HIS A 175 8.71 -10.76 -12.81
CA HIS A 175 8.34 -10.16 -11.53
C HIS A 175 9.10 -10.81 -10.37
N HIS A 176 9.29 -10.03 -9.31
CA HIS A 176 9.95 -10.45 -8.08
C HIS A 176 8.93 -10.52 -6.95
N TYR A 177 8.98 -11.61 -6.20
CA TYR A 177 8.09 -11.86 -5.09
C TYR A 177 8.85 -12.28 -3.84
N ASP A 178 8.44 -11.74 -2.70
CA ASP A 178 8.74 -12.37 -1.43
C ASP A 178 7.65 -13.39 -1.11
N LYS A 179 8.03 -14.67 -1.04
CA LYS A 179 7.20 -15.74 -0.49
C LYS A 179 7.52 -15.86 0.99
N MET A 180 6.52 -15.59 1.82
CA MET A 180 6.66 -15.62 3.27
C MET A 180 5.72 -16.63 3.91
N THR A 181 6.21 -17.38 4.88
CA THR A 181 5.35 -18.21 5.74
C THR A 181 5.06 -17.49 7.03
N ALA A 182 3.83 -17.63 7.54
CA ALA A 182 3.46 -17.05 8.82
C ALA A 182 2.54 -17.97 9.63
N LEU A 183 2.80 -18.06 10.92
CA LEU A 183 2.02 -18.80 11.92
C LEU A 183 0.83 -17.95 12.39
N ASP A 184 -0.37 -18.52 12.36
CA ASP A 184 -1.53 -17.97 13.08
C ASP A 184 -1.55 -18.50 14.52
N PRO A 185 -1.26 -17.67 15.53
CA PRO A 185 -1.22 -18.11 16.93
C PRO A 185 -2.60 -18.53 17.48
N ARG A 186 -3.70 -18.25 16.76
CA ARG A 186 -5.05 -18.63 17.18
C ARG A 186 -5.42 -20.04 16.74
N THR A 187 -4.82 -20.54 15.65
CA THR A 187 -5.15 -21.84 15.06
C THR A 187 -3.95 -22.80 15.00
N ASP A 188 -2.74 -22.31 15.30
CA ASP A 188 -1.47 -23.02 15.15
C ASP A 188 -1.15 -23.45 13.71
N GLN A 189 -1.83 -22.84 12.73
CA GLN A 189 -1.62 -23.12 11.31
C GLN A 189 -0.56 -22.19 10.72
N THR A 190 0.31 -22.75 9.88
CA THR A 190 1.24 -21.97 9.06
C THR A 190 0.66 -21.78 7.67
N ASN A 191 0.55 -20.53 7.24
CA ASN A 191 0.07 -20.15 5.91
C ASN A 191 1.20 -19.52 5.10
N THR A 192 1.11 -19.61 3.78
CA THR A 192 2.04 -18.95 2.84
C THR A 192 1.38 -17.73 2.25
N PHE A 193 2.14 -16.65 2.14
CA PHE A 193 1.76 -15.40 1.52
C PHE A 193 2.79 -14.97 0.47
N TYR A 194 2.33 -14.30 -0.57
CA TYR A 194 3.16 -13.75 -1.64
C TYR A 194 2.99 -12.23 -1.67
N PHE A 195 4.13 -11.55 -1.77
CA PHE A 195 4.23 -10.11 -1.90
C PHE A 195 4.93 -9.79 -3.21
N ASN A 196 4.32 -9.00 -4.08
CA ASN A 196 5.04 -8.44 -5.23
C ASN A 196 5.95 -7.32 -4.71
N ILE A 197 7.25 -7.48 -4.91
CA ILE A 197 8.30 -6.60 -4.40
C ILE A 197 9.03 -5.88 -5.53
N ASP A 198 8.44 -5.75 -6.71
CA ASP A 198 9.10 -5.15 -7.87
C ASP A 198 9.61 -3.73 -7.57
N LYS A 199 8.88 -2.97 -6.76
CA LYS A 199 9.27 -1.60 -6.39
C LYS A 199 10.54 -1.59 -5.51
N PRO A 200 10.56 -2.27 -4.35
CA PRO A 200 11.80 -2.46 -3.58
C PRO A 200 12.95 -3.05 -4.39
N PHE A 201 12.69 -4.14 -5.13
CA PHE A 201 13.72 -4.89 -5.84
C PHE A 201 14.41 -4.05 -6.93
N ASN A 202 13.62 -3.36 -7.76
CA ASN A 202 14.16 -2.49 -8.80
C ASN A 202 14.96 -1.31 -8.22
N TRP A 203 14.53 -0.75 -7.08
CA TRP A 203 15.28 0.29 -6.39
C TRP A 203 16.65 -0.23 -5.95
N LEU A 204 16.73 -1.43 -5.35
CA LEU A 204 17.98 -2.04 -4.92
C LEU A 204 18.91 -2.31 -6.12
N GLY A 205 18.37 -2.88 -7.19
CA GLY A 205 19.15 -3.13 -8.41
C GLY A 205 19.72 -1.85 -9.03
N ASN A 206 19.05 -0.70 -8.87
CA ASN A 206 19.53 0.58 -9.37
C ASN A 206 20.51 1.26 -8.41
N SER A 207 20.35 1.11 -7.09
CA SER A 207 21.26 1.70 -6.09
C SER A 207 22.64 1.06 -6.09
N LEU A 208 22.76 -0.21 -6.50
CA LEU A 208 24.04 -0.94 -6.60
C LEU A 208 24.86 -0.62 -7.87
N LYS A 209 24.32 0.13 -8.83
CA LYS A 209 25.01 0.49 -10.09
C LYS A 209 25.92 1.72 -9.95
N HIS A 210 25.94 2.35 -8.78
CA HIS A 210 26.66 3.58 -8.47
C HIS A 210 27.47 3.41 -7.19
#